data_AF-A0A928AIN4-F1
#
_entry.id   AF-A0A928AIN4-F1
#
_cell.length_a   1.000
_cell.length_b   1.000
_cell.length_c   1.000
_cell.angle_alpha   90.00
_cell.angle_beta   90.00
_cell.angle_gamma   90.00
#
_symmetry.space_group_name_H-M   'P 1'
#
loop_
_entity.id
_entity.type
_entity.pdbx_description
1 polymer ?
#
loop_
_entity_poly.entity_id
_entity_poly.type
_entity_poly.pdbx_seq_one_letter_code
_entity_poly.pdbx_strand_id
1 'polypeptide(L)'
;MIIGRKEEQQILHSAAQSENSEFVAVYGRRRVGKTYLIRETFGYKFTFQHTGLAKGNTKEQLFSFAISLRDAGYDDCPIPKSWLEAFSLLSAYLKNSTDEKKIVFLDELPWMDTPRSNFI
;
A
#
# COMPACT_ATOMS: atom_id res chain seq x y z
N MET A 1 -17.35 11.67 3.07
CA MET A 1 -17.12 13.11 2.77
C MET A 1 -16.15 13.67 3.79
N ILE A 2 -14.98 14.12 3.31
CA ILE A 2 -13.93 14.72 4.15
C ILE A 2 -14.04 16.25 4.12
N ILE A 3 -13.88 16.90 5.28
CA ILE A 3 -13.97 18.36 5.40
C ILE A 3 -12.56 18.92 5.62
N GLY A 4 -12.24 20.02 4.93
CA GLY A 4 -11.01 20.79 5.17
C GLY A 4 -9.71 20.17 4.66
N ARG A 5 -9.76 19.20 3.73
CA ARG A 5 -8.59 18.51 3.15
C ARG A 5 -8.45 18.68 1.64
N LYS A 6 -9.00 19.77 1.09
CA LYS A 6 -9.09 19.97 -0.37
C LYS A 6 -7.71 20.00 -1.04
N GLU A 7 -6.73 20.65 -0.40
CA GLU A 7 -5.38 20.78 -0.93
C GLU A 7 -4.67 19.42 -0.95
N GLU A 8 -4.74 18.64 0.13
CA GLU A 8 -4.12 17.32 0.17
C GLU A 8 -4.78 16.34 -0.81
N GLN A 9 -6.11 16.43 -0.99
CA GLN A 9 -6.81 15.67 -2.03
C GLN A 9 -6.33 16.05 -3.43
N GLN A 10 -6.15 17.34 -3.71
CA GLN A 10 -5.62 17.81 -4.98
C GLN A 10 -4.22 17.27 -5.25
N ILE A 11 -3.32 17.29 -4.26
CA ILE A 11 -1.96 16.74 -4.41
C ILE A 11 -2.02 15.25 -4.78
N LEU A 12 -2.84 14.47 -4.08
CA LEU A 12 -3.02 13.04 -4.33
C LEU A 12 -3.62 12.76 -5.71
N HIS A 13 -4.63 13.54 -6.13
CA HIS A 13 -5.22 13.41 -7.46
C HIS A 13 -4.23 13.79 -8.57
N SER A 14 -3.48 14.88 -8.41
CA SER A 14 -2.46 15.29 -9.37
C SER A 14 -1.38 14.22 -9.52
N ALA A 15 -0.92 13.61 -8.43
CA ALA A 15 0.03 12.50 -8.48
C ALA A 15 -0.56 11.26 -9.21
N ALA A 16 -1.83 10.95 -8.97
CA ALA A 16 -2.51 9.85 -9.65
C ALA A 16 -2.76 10.13 -11.15
N GLN A 17 -2.87 11.39 -11.55
CA GLN A 17 -3.07 11.80 -12.96
C GLN A 17 -1.76 12.08 -13.71
N SER A 18 -0.61 12.11 -13.01
CA SER A 18 0.72 12.27 -13.62
C SER A 18 0.99 11.17 -14.66
N GLU A 19 1.65 11.52 -15.76
CA GLU A 19 2.11 10.55 -16.76
C GLU A 19 3.22 9.64 -16.20
N ASN A 20 3.91 10.08 -15.14
CA ASN A 20 4.99 9.34 -14.50
C ASN A 20 4.51 8.49 -13.31
N SER A 21 5.40 7.61 -12.87
CA SER A 21 5.24 6.92 -11.58
C SER A 21 5.65 7.86 -10.46
N GLU A 22 4.75 8.09 -9.52
CA GLU A 22 4.95 8.98 -8.38
C GLU A 22 5.05 8.18 -7.08
N PHE A 23 5.94 8.58 -6.19
CA PHE A 23 6.03 8.04 -4.83
C PHE A 23 5.65 9.13 -3.82
N VAL A 24 4.50 8.97 -3.17
CA VAL A 24 3.95 9.95 -2.23
C VAL A 24 4.04 9.43 -0.81
N ALA A 25 4.90 10.05 0.01
CA ALA A 25 4.98 9.76 1.44
C ALA A 25 4.05 10.69 2.23
N VAL A 26 3.03 10.12 2.88
CA VAL A 26 2.08 10.87 3.73
C VAL A 26 2.41 10.63 5.20
N TYR A 27 2.94 11.64 5.87
CA TYR A 27 3.35 11.57 7.28
C TYR A 27 2.61 12.60 8.15
N GLY A 28 2.67 12.42 9.47
CA GLY A 28 2.03 13.31 10.44
C GLY A 28 1.63 12.60 11.73
N ARG A 29 1.09 13.35 12.70
CA ARG A 29 0.74 12.80 14.03
C ARG A 29 -0.27 11.65 13.94
N ARG A 30 -0.27 10.79 14.97
CA ARG A 30 -1.27 9.72 15.10
C ARG A 30 -2.67 10.34 15.20
N ARG A 31 -3.69 9.66 14.63
CA ARG A 31 -5.11 10.03 14.68
C ARG A 31 -5.54 11.31 13.95
N VAL A 32 -4.69 11.87 13.06
CA VAL A 32 -5.07 13.03 12.22
C VAL A 32 -5.88 12.66 10.96
N GLY A 33 -6.22 11.37 10.79
CA GLY A 33 -7.07 10.90 9.69
C GLY A 33 -6.36 10.62 8.37
N LYS A 34 -5.05 10.35 8.36
CA LYS A 34 -4.26 10.12 7.12
C LYS A 34 -4.79 8.95 6.29
N THR A 35 -4.98 7.78 6.90
CA THR A 35 -5.55 6.60 6.23
C THR A 35 -6.91 6.91 5.63
N TYR A 36 -7.77 7.60 6.39
CA TYR A 36 -9.09 7.98 5.93
C TYR A 36 -9.03 8.97 4.76
N LEU A 37 -8.14 9.96 4.81
CA LEU A 37 -7.89 10.89 3.71
C LEU A 37 -7.54 10.15 2.42
N ILE A 38 -6.58 9.23 2.46
CA ILE A 38 -6.14 8.49 1.25
C ILE A 38 -7.29 7.62 0.72
N ARG A 39 -7.98 6.87 1.59
CA ARG A 39 -9.11 6.01 1.20
C ARG A 39 -10.27 6.78 0.60
N GLU A 40 -10.69 7.88 1.22
CA GLU A 40 -11.76 8.74 0.69
C GLU A 40 -11.37 9.38 -0.64
N THR A 41 -10.12 9.82 -0.79
CA THR A 41 -9.61 10.46 -2.03
C THR A 41 -9.71 9.51 -3.22
N PHE A 42 -9.37 8.24 -3.03
CA PHE A 42 -9.42 7.23 -4.10
C PHE A 42 -10.70 6.40 -4.09
N GLY A 43 -11.71 6.80 -3.30
CA GLY A 43 -13.00 6.11 -3.23
C GLY A 43 -12.89 4.63 -2.85
N TYR A 44 -11.93 4.28 -1.99
CA TYR A 44 -11.61 2.92 -1.56
C TYR A 44 -11.25 1.96 -2.71
N LYS A 45 -10.84 2.49 -3.87
CA LYS A 45 -10.39 1.71 -5.02
C LYS A 45 -8.88 1.81 -5.14
N PHE A 46 -8.22 0.67 -4.96
CA PHE A 46 -6.77 0.52 -5.09
C PHE A 46 -6.49 -0.73 -5.91
N THR A 47 -5.45 -0.68 -6.73
CA THR A 47 -4.93 -1.89 -7.38
C THR A 47 -4.35 -2.83 -6.32
N PHE A 48 -3.67 -2.27 -5.32
CA PHE A 48 -3.21 -3.03 -4.16
C PHE A 48 -3.24 -2.15 -2.92
N GLN A 49 -3.71 -2.73 -1.81
CA GLN A 49 -3.63 -2.10 -0.51
C GLN A 49 -3.13 -3.08 0.53
N HIS A 50 -2.20 -2.64 1.38
CA HIS A 50 -1.72 -3.40 2.52
C HIS A 50 -1.56 -2.49 3.76
N THR A 51 -1.75 -3.07 4.94
CA THR A 51 -1.55 -2.39 6.22
C THR A 51 -0.62 -3.23 7.08
N GLY A 52 0.50 -2.67 7.51
CA GLY A 52 1.46 -3.37 8.37
C GLY A 52 0.84 -3.85 9.68
N LEU A 53 1.23 -5.05 10.12
CA LEU A 53 0.71 -5.63 11.35
C LEU A 53 1.39 -5.03 12.59
N ALA A 54 0.61 -4.51 13.53
CA ALA A 54 1.17 -4.04 14.79
C ALA A 54 1.80 -5.19 15.59
N LYS A 55 3.08 -5.04 15.96
CA LYS A 55 3.87 -6.04 16.70
C LYS A 55 4.03 -7.40 15.99
N GLY A 56 3.71 -7.50 14.71
CA GLY A 56 3.94 -8.72 13.92
C GLY A 56 5.43 -8.91 13.66
N ASN A 57 5.91 -10.14 13.77
CA ASN A 57 7.26 -10.50 13.33
C ASN A 57 7.34 -10.59 11.79
N THR A 58 8.54 -10.66 11.22
CA THR A 58 8.72 -10.69 9.75
C THR A 58 7.88 -11.77 9.05
N LYS A 59 7.74 -12.96 9.63
CA LYS A 59 6.95 -14.04 9.02
C LYS A 59 5.46 -13.70 9.00
N GLU A 60 4.95 -13.10 10.07
CA GLU A 60 3.56 -12.65 10.18
C GLU A 60 3.29 -11.51 9.19
N GLN A 61 4.22 -10.57 9.04
CA GLN A 61 4.12 -9.49 8.05
C GLN A 61 4.06 -10.05 6.62
N LEU A 62 4.98 -10.95 6.26
CA LEU A 62 5.04 -11.58 4.94
C LEU A 62 3.79 -12.43 4.65
N PHE A 63 3.30 -13.15 5.65
CA PHE A 63 2.03 -13.88 5.55
C PHE A 63 0.85 -12.94 5.32
N SER A 64 0.76 -11.85 6.07
CA SER A 64 -0.28 -10.84 5.88
C SER A 64 -0.19 -10.14 4.53
N PHE A 65 1.01 -9.92 4.02
CA PHE A 65 1.23 -9.34 2.70
C PHE A 65 0.75 -10.28 1.59
N ALA A 66 1.03 -11.59 1.72
CA ALA A 66 0.49 -12.61 0.81
C ALA A 66 -1.05 -12.64 0.84
N ILE A 67 -1.67 -12.50 2.02
CA ILE A 67 -3.14 -12.37 2.12
C ILE A 67 -3.62 -11.14 1.34
N SER A 68 -3.00 -9.97 1.53
CA SER A 68 -3.37 -8.77 0.77
C SER A 68 -3.23 -8.94 -0.75
N LEU A 69 -2.25 -9.70 -1.22
CA LEU A 69 -2.11 -10.01 -2.65
C LEU A 69 -3.25 -10.91 -3.15
N ARG A 70 -3.64 -11.92 -2.37
CA ARG A 70 -4.78 -12.79 -2.69
C ARG A 70 -6.10 -12.02 -2.69
N ASP A 71 -6.31 -11.16 -1.70
CA ASP A 71 -7.50 -10.29 -1.63
C ASP A 71 -7.59 -9.33 -2.81
N ALA A 72 -6.44 -8.93 -3.38
CA ALA A 72 -6.37 -8.14 -4.60
C ALA A 72 -6.61 -8.95 -5.90
N GLY A 73 -6.75 -10.28 -5.78
CA GLY A 73 -7.00 -11.18 -6.91
C GLY A 73 -5.75 -11.87 -7.46
N TYR A 74 -4.63 -11.90 -6.73
CA TYR A 74 -3.50 -12.75 -7.09
C TYR A 74 -3.71 -14.17 -6.55
N ASP A 75 -4.50 -14.94 -7.28
CA ASP A 75 -4.81 -16.34 -6.95
C ASP A 75 -3.52 -17.17 -6.82
N ASP A 76 -3.51 -18.12 -5.87
CA ASP A 76 -2.37 -19.00 -5.56
C ASP A 76 -1.07 -18.28 -5.18
N CYS A 77 -1.13 -17.02 -4.73
CA CYS A 77 0.05 -16.30 -4.26
C CYS A 77 0.76 -17.08 -3.13
N PRO A 78 2.04 -17.47 -3.31
CA PRO A 78 2.80 -18.14 -2.25
C PRO A 78 3.12 -17.18 -1.12
N ILE A 79 3.38 -17.72 0.07
CA ILE A 79 3.86 -16.90 1.19
C ILE A 79 5.33 -16.55 0.90
N PRO A 80 5.68 -15.26 0.75
CA PRO A 80 7.04 -14.86 0.47
C PRO A 80 7.95 -15.16 1.67
N LYS A 81 9.20 -15.51 1.40
CA LYS A 81 10.24 -15.80 2.41
C LYS A 81 11.04 -14.56 2.80
N SER A 82 10.93 -13.48 2.02
CA SER A 82 11.60 -12.21 2.25
C SER A 82 10.79 -11.05 1.67
N TRP A 83 11.08 -9.83 2.11
CA TRP A 83 10.45 -8.64 1.54
C TRP A 83 10.79 -8.43 0.06
N LEU A 84 12.00 -8.79 -0.38
CA LEU A 84 12.38 -8.78 -1.79
C LEU A 84 11.46 -9.69 -2.62
N GLU A 85 11.17 -10.89 -2.12
CA GLU A 85 10.23 -11.82 -2.75
C GLU A 85 8.80 -11.26 -2.72
N ALA A 86 8.37 -10.67 -1.60
CA ALA A 86 7.06 -10.05 -1.48
C ALA A 86 6.84 -8.93 -2.53
N PHE A 87 7.82 -8.03 -2.69
CA PHE A 87 7.75 -6.96 -3.68
C PHE A 87 7.89 -7.48 -5.13
N SER A 88 8.62 -8.58 -5.34
CA SER A 88 8.66 -9.27 -6.64
C SER A 88 7.27 -9.82 -7.02
N LEU A 89 6.57 -10.46 -6.07
CA LEU A 89 5.20 -10.95 -6.27
C LEU A 89 4.21 -9.81 -6.52
N LEU A 90 4.33 -8.71 -5.77
CA LEU A 90 3.54 -7.50 -6.04
C LEU A 90 3.80 -6.96 -7.45
N SER A 91 5.07 -6.89 -7.89
CA SER A 91 5.42 -6.46 -9.25
C SER A 91 4.79 -7.36 -10.32
N ALA A 92 4.81 -8.68 -10.11
CA ALA A 92 4.17 -9.64 -11.02
C ALA A 92 2.65 -9.44 -11.10
N TYR A 93 2.00 -9.27 -9.95
CA TYR A 93 0.57 -8.95 -9.88
C TYR A 93 0.25 -7.63 -10.62
N LEU A 94 0.97 -6.55 -10.33
CA LEU A 94 0.75 -5.24 -10.95
C LEU A 94 0.98 -5.25 -12.46
N LYS A 95 1.90 -6.07 -12.98
CA LYS A 95 2.10 -6.22 -14.44
C LYS A 95 0.86 -6.81 -15.13
N ASN A 96 0.15 -7.70 -14.47
CA ASN A 96 -1.04 -8.36 -14.99
C ASN A 96 -2.35 -7.60 -14.73
N SER A 97 -2.32 -6.56 -13.88
CA SER A 97 -3.49 -5.71 -13.62
C SER A 97 -3.90 -4.95 -14.88
N THR A 98 -5.21 -4.92 -15.13
CA THR A 98 -5.87 -4.19 -16.22
C THR A 98 -6.15 -2.72 -15.88
N ASP A 99 -5.79 -2.27 -14.68
CA ASP A 99 -6.01 -0.89 -14.26
C ASP A 99 -5.17 0.07 -15.12
N GLU A 100 -5.82 1.08 -15.69
CA GLU A 100 -5.17 2.13 -16.48
C GLU A 100 -4.13 2.89 -15.63
N LYS A 101 -4.51 3.28 -14.41
CA LYS A 101 -3.60 3.82 -13.40
C LYS A 101 -3.56 2.91 -12.18
N LYS A 102 -2.36 2.41 -11.86
CA LYS A 102 -2.13 1.51 -10.73
C LYS A 102 -1.88 2.30 -9.47
N ILE A 103 -2.74 2.12 -8.48
CA ILE A 103 -2.62 2.80 -7.18
C ILE A 103 -2.29 1.75 -6.12
N VAL A 104 -1.10 1.88 -5.53
CA VAL A 104 -0.58 1.01 -4.48
C VAL A 104 -0.58 1.79 -3.17
N PHE A 105 -1.35 1.34 -2.18
CA PHE A 105 -1.43 1.98 -0.88
C PHE A 105 -0.84 1.09 0.21
N LEU A 106 0.32 1.50 0.74
CA LEU A 106 0.99 0.87 1.88
C LEU A 106 0.74 1.73 3.11
N ASP A 107 -0.08 1.24 4.02
CA ASP A 107 -0.38 1.91 5.28
C ASP A 107 0.46 1.33 6.43
N GLU A 108 0.70 2.15 7.44
CA GLU A 108 1.37 1.70 8.68
C GLU A 108 2.76 1.08 8.40
N LEU A 109 3.48 1.61 7.41
CA LEU A 109 4.85 1.21 7.00
C LEU A 109 5.84 0.99 8.16
N PRO A 110 5.87 1.83 9.22
CA PRO A 110 6.78 1.61 10.35
C PRO A 110 6.59 0.27 11.08
N TRP A 111 5.44 -0.37 10.93
CA TRP A 111 5.20 -1.70 11.49
C TRP A 111 5.78 -2.83 10.65
N MET A 112 5.96 -2.61 9.34
CA MET A 112 6.56 -3.57 8.41
C MET A 112 8.09 -3.64 8.59
N ASP A 113 8.72 -2.53 8.98
CA ASP A 113 10.15 -2.43 9.25
C ASP A 113 10.53 -3.02 10.62
N THR A 114 10.40 -4.34 10.76
CA THR A 114 10.81 -5.04 11.98
C THR A 114 12.34 -5.16 12.04
N PRO A 115 12.94 -5.31 13.23
CA PRO A 115 14.40 -5.47 13.35
C PRO A 115 14.92 -6.62 12.48
N ARG A 116 15.97 -6.36 11.68
CA ARG A 116 16.59 -7.33 10.74
C ARG A 116 15.63 -7.88 9.68
N SER A 117 14.59 -7.12 9.32
CA SER A 117 13.63 -7.51 8.29
C SER A 117 14.19 -7.40 6.87
N ASN A 118 15.20 -6.55 6.64
CA ASN A 118 15.63 -6.12 5.31
C ASN A 118 14.47 -5.53 4.48
N PHE A 119 13.50 -4.88 5.15
CA PHE A 119 12.41 -4.16 4.49
C PHE A 119 12.91 -2.85 3.85
N ILE A 120 13.86 -2.19 4.52
CA ILE A 120 14.62 -1.01 4.10
C ILE A 120 16.10 -1.23 4.48
#